data_AF-A0AAX4NHJ4-F1
#
_entry.id   AF-A0AAX4NHJ4-F1
#
_cell.length_a   1.000
_cell.length_b   1.000
_cell.length_c   1.000
_cell.angle_alpha   90.00
_cell.angle_beta   90.00
_cell.angle_gamma   90.00
#
_symmetry.space_group_name_H-M   'P 1'
#
loop_
_entity.id
_entity.type
_entity.pdbx_description
1 polymer ?
#
loop_
_entity_poly.entity_id
_entity_poly.type
_entity_poly.pdbx_seq_one_letter_code
_entity_poly.pdbx_strand_id
1 'polypeptide(L)'
;MQNSSIRMDIALYEGIKGTLKLTDNGLYFTSRKKNSFSLELDKIEKVSFLKTALTTSTLYINEKEIIVCRAHLWAGDIRKLKPELPA
;
A
#
# COMPACT_ATOMS: atom_id res chain seq x y z
N MET A 1 10.98 -12.15 -16.59
CA MET A 1 11.02 -10.76 -16.05
C MET A 1 10.96 -10.85 -14.53
N GLN A 2 12.00 -10.39 -13.83
CA GLN A 2 12.00 -10.37 -12.36
C GLN A 2 11.26 -9.10 -11.90
N ASN A 3 10.05 -9.25 -11.35
CA ASN A 3 9.39 -8.17 -10.62
C ASN A 3 10.10 -7.99 -9.27
N SER A 4 11.11 -7.12 -9.24
CA SER A 4 11.74 -6.67 -8.00
C SER A 4 10.70 -6.00 -7.12
N SER A 5 10.45 -6.58 -5.94
CA SER A 5 9.55 -5.96 -4.97
C SER A 5 10.29 -4.87 -4.22
N ILE A 6 9.79 -3.64 -4.28
CA ILE A 6 10.35 -2.49 -3.59
C ILE A 6 10.06 -2.58 -2.09
N ARG A 7 8.85 -3.05 -1.74
CA ARG A 7 8.43 -3.21 -0.36
C ARG A 7 7.43 -4.34 -0.21
N MET A 8 7.52 -5.06 0.90
CA MET A 8 6.53 -6.04 1.32
C MET A 8 6.43 -6.02 2.85
N ASP A 9 5.21 -5.96 3.38
CA ASP A 9 4.96 -6.01 4.83
C ASP A 9 3.58 -6.62 5.11
N ILE A 10 3.36 -6.98 6.38
CA ILE A 10 2.04 -7.38 6.86
C ILE A 10 1.13 -6.15 6.85
N ALA A 11 -0.11 -6.37 6.41
CA ALA A 11 -1.15 -5.34 6.39
C ALA A 11 -2.50 -5.90 6.84
N LEU A 12 -3.38 -4.99 7.28
CA LEU A 12 -4.81 -5.27 7.46
C LEU A 12 -5.59 -4.47 6.41
N TYR A 13 -6.47 -5.14 5.68
CA TYR A 13 -7.42 -4.53 4.76
C TYR A 13 -8.81 -5.08 5.07
N GLU A 14 -9.79 -4.20 5.31
CA GLU A 14 -11.16 -4.58 5.70
C GLU A 14 -11.20 -5.57 6.89
N GLY A 15 -10.32 -5.36 7.88
CA GLY A 15 -10.20 -6.24 9.06
C GLY A 15 -9.50 -7.58 8.80
N ILE A 16 -9.08 -7.87 7.57
CA ILE A 16 -8.41 -9.12 7.19
C ILE A 16 -6.90 -8.92 7.12
N LYS A 17 -6.17 -9.82 7.80
CA LYS A 17 -4.70 -9.89 7.74
C LYS A 17 -4.22 -10.51 6.44
N GLY A 18 -3.27 -9.85 5.81
CA GLY A 18 -2.59 -10.31 4.62
C GLY A 18 -1.21 -9.69 4.47
N THR A 19 -0.66 -9.81 3.27
CA THR A 19 0.60 -9.19 2.88
C THR A 19 0.31 -8.13 1.84
N LEU A 20 0.84 -6.92 2.06
CA LEU A 20 0.86 -5.87 1.06
C LEU A 20 2.22 -5.86 0.38
N LYS A 21 2.24 -5.74 -0.93
CA LYS A 21 3.45 -5.73 -1.75
C LYS A 21 3.38 -4.57 -2.74
N LEU A 22 4.44 -3.78 -2.81
CA LEU A 22 4.65 -2.73 -3.81
C LEU A 22 5.73 -3.18 -4.79
N THR A 23 5.45 -3.07 -6.08
CA THR A 23 6.39 -3.28 -7.18
C THR A 23 6.34 -2.10 -8.14
N ASP A 24 7.20 -2.11 -9.14
CA ASP A 24 7.23 -1.11 -10.23
C ASP A 24 5.90 -1.06 -11.01
N ASN A 25 5.11 -2.15 -11.00
CA ASN A 25 3.84 -2.24 -11.71
C ASN A 25 2.63 -1.85 -10.86
N GLY A 26 2.76 -1.84 -9.53
CA GLY A 26 1.65 -1.50 -8.65
C GLY A 26 1.67 -2.15 -7.28
N LEU A 27 0.50 -2.12 -6.65
CA LEU A 27 0.25 -2.55 -5.30
C LEU A 27 -0.62 -3.80 -5.26
N TYR A 28 -0.20 -4.80 -4.49
CA TYR A 28 -0.86 -6.09 -4.41
C TYR A 28 -1.08 -6.44 -2.94
N PHE A 29 -2.34 -6.62 -2.56
CA PHE A 29 -2.69 -7.19 -1.27
C PHE A 29 -3.12 -8.64 -1.46
N THR A 30 -2.51 -9.56 -0.71
CA THR A 30 -2.84 -10.98 -0.74
C THR A 30 -3.19 -11.48 0.65
N SER A 31 -4.37 -12.09 0.79
CA SER A 31 -4.80 -12.73 2.02
C SER A 31 -5.21 -14.19 1.78
N ARG A 32 -5.11 -15.03 2.80
CA ARG A 32 -5.55 -16.45 2.73
C ARG A 32 -7.08 -16.61 2.77
N LYS A 33 -7.83 -15.52 3.05
CA LYS A 33 -9.27 -15.54 3.36
C LYS A 33 -10.17 -14.93 2.28
N LYS A 34 -9.65 -14.75 1.05
CA LYS A 34 -10.34 -14.27 -0.18
C LYS A 34 -10.33 -12.77 -0.49
N ASN A 35 -10.17 -11.85 0.47
CA ASN A 35 -10.08 -10.42 0.14
C ASN A 35 -8.65 -10.08 -0.29
N SER A 36 -8.32 -10.37 -1.54
CA SER A 36 -7.07 -9.92 -2.19
C SER A 36 -7.42 -8.87 -3.24
N PHE A 37 -6.55 -7.90 -3.45
CA PHE A 37 -6.72 -6.91 -4.52
C PHE A 37 -5.39 -6.63 -5.19
N SER A 38 -5.46 -6.19 -6.44
CA SER A 38 -4.34 -5.61 -7.17
C SER A 38 -4.75 -4.24 -7.69
N LEU A 39 -3.87 -3.27 -7.53
CA LEU A 39 -4.03 -1.92 -8.04
C LEU A 39 -2.78 -1.57 -8.83
N GLU A 40 -2.93 -1.40 -10.13
CA GLU A 40 -1.83 -0.96 -11.00
C GLU A 40 -1.39 0.46 -10.61
N LEU A 41 -0.10 0.74 -10.78
CA LEU A 41 0.50 2.00 -10.35
C LEU A 41 -0.14 3.22 -11.05
N ASP A 42 -0.44 3.09 -12.34
CA ASP A 42 -1.11 4.11 -13.15
C ASP A 42 -2.52 4.44 -12.63
N LYS A 43 -3.21 3.50 -11.99
CA LYS A 43 -4.53 3.68 -11.37
C LYS A 43 -4.50 4.28 -9.96
N ILE A 44 -3.32 4.51 -9.38
CA ILE A 44 -3.21 5.21 -8.09
C ILE A 44 -3.36 6.71 -8.32
N GLU A 45 -4.45 7.32 -7.88
CA GLU A 45 -4.74 8.74 -8.08
C GLU A 45 -4.41 9.59 -6.85
N LYS A 46 -4.54 9.00 -5.66
CA LYS A 46 -4.29 9.68 -4.39
C LYS A 46 -3.67 8.74 -3.37
N VAL A 47 -2.71 9.26 -2.62
CA VAL A 47 -2.05 8.57 -1.51
C VAL A 47 -1.91 9.52 -0.34
N SER A 48 -2.41 9.12 0.83
CA SER A 48 -2.23 9.83 2.08
C SER A 48 -2.05 8.84 3.23
N PHE A 49 -1.70 9.34 4.42
CA PHE A 49 -1.55 8.50 5.59
C PHE A 49 -1.98 9.23 6.85
N LEU A 50 -2.47 8.46 7.83
CA LEU A 50 -2.75 8.91 9.19
C LEU A 50 -1.89 8.14 10.18
N LYS A 51 -1.04 8.85 10.92
CA LYS A 51 -0.17 8.25 11.93
C LYS A 51 -0.98 8.03 13.22
N THR A 52 -1.28 6.77 13.53
CA THR A 52 -1.82 6.39 14.85
C THR A 52 -0.63 6.01 15.74
N ALA A 53 -0.63 6.46 17.00
CA ALA A 53 0.59 6.54 17.82
C ALA A 53 1.23 5.21 18.25
N LEU A 54 0.68 4.05 17.84
CA LEU A 54 0.91 2.77 18.52
C LEU A 54 1.79 1.75 17.79
N THR A 55 2.12 1.92 16.49
CA THR A 55 3.15 1.20 15.67
C THR A 55 2.68 1.03 14.23
N THR A 56 1.39 0.74 14.08
CA THR A 56 0.68 0.75 12.81
C THR A 56 0.11 2.15 12.54
N SER A 57 -0.21 2.42 11.29
CA SER A 57 -0.75 3.68 10.80
C SER A 57 -1.57 3.38 9.57
N THR A 58 -2.55 4.23 9.29
CA THR A 58 -3.45 4.01 8.18
C THR A 58 -2.85 4.61 6.91
N LEU A 59 -2.75 3.79 5.87
CA LEU A 59 -2.38 4.18 4.51
C LEU A 59 -3.67 4.24 3.68
N TYR A 60 -3.94 5.39 3.10
CA TYR A 60 -5.07 5.59 2.20
C TYR A 60 -4.55 5.61 0.76
N ILE A 61 -5.08 4.74 -0.08
CA ILE A 61 -4.76 4.68 -1.51
C ILE A 61 -6.06 4.64 -2.27
N ASN A 62 -6.35 5.69 -3.04
CA ASN A 62 -7.67 5.94 -3.59
C ASN A 62 -8.72 5.84 -2.46
N GLU A 63 -9.72 4.97 -2.60
CA GLU A 63 -10.76 4.73 -1.59
C GLU A 63 -10.41 3.60 -0.62
N LYS A 64 -9.22 3.01 -0.72
CA LYS A 64 -8.80 1.88 0.10
C LYS A 64 -8.13 2.36 1.38
N GLU A 65 -8.66 1.91 2.50
CA GLU A 65 -8.04 2.04 3.82
C GLU A 65 -7.24 0.78 4.16
N ILE A 66 -5.93 0.94 4.38
CA ILE A 66 -5.02 -0.18 4.65
C ILE A 66 -4.20 0.14 5.89
N ILE A 67 -4.27 -0.69 6.91
CA ILE A 67 -3.45 -0.52 8.11
C ILE A 67 -2.11 -1.21 7.87
N VAL A 68 -1.02 -0.44 7.97
CA VAL A 68 0.35 -0.91 7.78
C VAL A 68 1.29 -0.35 8.84
N CYS A 69 2.42 -1.03 9.05
CA CYS A 69 3.53 -0.43 9.79
C CYS A 69 4.11 0.74 8.98
N ARG A 70 4.27 1.90 9.61
CA ARG A 70 4.97 3.07 9.03
C ARG A 70 4.42 3.49 7.65
N ALA A 71 3.13 3.84 7.58
CA ALA A 71 2.41 4.22 6.36
C ALA A 71 3.06 5.39 5.59
N HIS A 72 3.73 6.31 6.27
CA HIS A 72 4.51 7.38 5.64
C HIS A 72 5.62 6.85 4.71
N LEU A 73 6.25 5.71 5.03
CA LEU A 73 7.25 5.10 4.16
C LEU A 73 6.62 4.51 2.90
N TRP A 74 5.44 3.90 3.04
CA TRP A 74 4.67 3.40 1.91
C TRP A 74 4.25 4.54 0.97
N ALA A 75 3.73 5.64 1.53
CA ALA A 75 3.37 6.81 0.75
C ALA A 75 4.60 7.40 0.02
N GLY A 76 5.75 7.48 0.70
CA GLY A 76 7.00 7.93 0.10
C GLY A 76 7.45 7.05 -1.06
N ASP A 77 7.39 5.72 -0.92
CA ASP A 77 7.81 4.80 -1.98
C ASP A 77 6.85 4.83 -3.18
N ILE A 78 5.53 4.94 -2.96
CA ILE A 78 4.57 5.08 -4.05
C ILE A 78 4.80 6.39 -4.82
N ARG A 79 5.06 7.51 -4.14
CA ARG A 79 5.35 8.80 -4.79
C ARG A 79 6.68 8.80 -5.56
N LYS A 80 7.67 8.02 -5.13
CA LYS A 80 8.90 7.85 -5.92
C LYS A 80 8.63 7.13 -7.24
N LEU A 81 7.70 6.17 -7.24
CA LEU A 81 7.30 5.44 -8.45
C LEU A 81 6.31 6.23 -9.29
N LYS A 82 5.53 7.11 -8.66
CA LYS A 82 4.52 7.97 -9.28
C LYS A 82 4.66 9.44 -8.81
N PRO A 83 5.64 10.19 -9.33
CA PRO A 83 5.99 11.54 -8.84
C PRO A 83 4.91 12.60 -9.06
N GLU A 84 3.98 12.38 -10.00
CA GLU A 84 2.86 13.27 -10.28
C GLU A 84 1.78 13.30 -9.19
N LEU A 85 1.87 12.39 -8.20
CA LEU A 85 0.94 12.38 -7.08
C LEU A 85 1.16 13.57 -6.13
N PRO A 86 0.08 14.23 -5.67
CA PRO A 86 0.20 15.29 -4.67
C PRO A 86 0.78 14.75 -3.35
N ALA A 87 1.49 15.64 -2.64
CA ALA A 87 2.20 15.37 -1.39
C ALA A 87 1.27 15.25 -0.17
#